data_AF-A0A964Z318-F1
#
_entry.id   AF-A0A964Z318-F1
#
_cell.length_a   1.000
_cell.length_b   1.000
_cell.length_c   1.000
_cell.angle_alpha   90.00
_cell.angle_beta   90.00
_cell.angle_gamma   90.00
#
_symmetry.space_group_name_H-M   'P 1'
#
loop_
_entity.id
_entity.type
_entity.pdbx_description
1 polymer ?
#
loop_
_entity_poly.entity_id
_entity_poly.type
_entity_poly.pdbx_seq_one_letter_code
_entity_poly.pdbx_strand_id
1 'polypeptide(L)'
;MSERPVSETGNLIRSGFLDIEKTKELLNTLKISTPREVLLEELSQVANPDEALLLLVRILEKNNKEFEKTIEDESIRFRLLKVLGSSSGLGEFLINHPEDIEVLSKDTSINLAFSKEELTNRFILALKNGRANLVREYKKFLLSLAARDLCSNWPLKEVAQELSDAADAILESSLQKILSENENNKFELSIIAMGKAGGQELNYVSDVD
;
A
#
# COMPACT_ATOMS: atom_id res chain seq x y z
N MET A 1 -0.13 12.47 45.66
CA MET A 1 0.51 13.10 44.48
C MET A 1 -0.60 13.34 43.46
N SER A 2 -0.93 14.61 43.18
CA SER A 2 -1.94 14.94 42.17
C SER A 2 -1.31 14.69 40.80
N GLU A 3 -1.84 13.72 40.06
CA GLU A 3 -1.55 13.60 38.63
C GLU A 3 -2.05 14.89 37.96
N ARG A 4 -1.12 15.64 37.36
CA ARG A 4 -1.51 16.75 36.50
C ARG A 4 -2.21 16.16 35.28
N PRO A 5 -3.42 16.63 34.91
CA PRO A 5 -4.07 16.15 33.71
C PRO A 5 -3.12 16.41 32.53
N VAL A 6 -2.87 15.38 31.73
CA VAL A 6 -2.04 15.56 30.55
C VAL A 6 -2.80 16.45 29.58
N SER A 7 -2.18 17.57 29.19
CA SER A 7 -2.73 18.41 28.12
C SER A 7 -2.85 17.62 26.81
N GLU A 8 -3.89 17.89 26.03
CA GLU A 8 -4.12 17.32 24.70
C GLU A 8 -2.88 17.46 23.80
N THR A 9 -2.25 18.65 23.81
CA THR A 9 -0.97 18.91 23.13
C THR A 9 0.13 17.93 23.56
N GLY A 10 0.23 17.63 24.86
CA GLY A 10 1.21 16.68 25.39
C GLY A 10 0.93 15.23 24.96
N ASN A 11 -0.34 14.85 24.76
CA ASN A 11 -0.70 13.55 24.19
C ASN A 11 -0.27 13.47 22.71
N LEU A 12 -0.59 14.49 21.91
CA LEU A 12 -0.26 14.51 20.48
C LEU A 12 1.27 14.44 20.24
N ILE A 13 2.07 15.18 21.02
CA ILE A 13 3.53 15.10 20.92
C ILE A 13 4.03 13.69 21.27
N ARG A 14 3.47 13.03 22.29
CA ARG A 14 3.85 11.66 22.65
C ARG A 14 3.41 10.63 21.61
N SER A 15 2.33 10.89 20.89
CA SER A 15 1.90 10.10 19.73
C SER A 15 2.74 10.36 18.48
N GLY A 16 3.81 11.17 18.55
CA GLY A 16 4.76 11.36 17.45
C GLY A 16 4.40 12.46 16.46
N PHE A 17 3.32 13.23 16.70
CA PHE A 17 2.95 14.34 15.84
C PHE A 17 3.90 15.52 16.00
N LEU A 18 4.29 16.11 14.87
CA LEU A 18 5.17 17.26 14.80
C LEU A 18 4.38 18.57 14.64
N ASP A 19 3.31 18.57 13.83
CA ASP A 19 2.47 19.76 13.60
C ASP A 19 1.15 19.66 14.39
N ILE A 20 1.21 20.09 15.66
CA ILE A 20 0.12 19.93 16.61
C ILE A 20 -1.14 20.71 16.21
N GLU A 21 -0.97 21.93 15.68
CA GLU A 21 -2.11 22.77 15.33
C GLU A 21 -2.84 22.20 14.11
N LYS A 22 -2.09 21.83 13.06
CA LYS A 22 -2.67 21.16 11.89
C LYS A 22 -3.29 19.80 12.25
N THR A 23 -2.65 19.06 13.14
CA THR A 23 -3.18 17.77 13.63
C THR A 23 -4.53 17.95 14.31
N LYS A 24 -4.68 18.97 15.18
CA LYS A 24 -5.98 19.27 15.82
C LYS A 24 -7.04 19.64 14.79
N GLU A 25 -6.69 20.47 13.80
CA GLU A 25 -7.62 20.84 12.72
C GLU A 25 -8.11 19.60 11.96
N LEU A 26 -7.20 18.72 11.53
CA LEU A 26 -7.53 17.50 10.81
C LEU A 26 -8.37 16.52 11.65
N LEU A 27 -8.04 16.36 12.94
CA LEU A 27 -8.82 15.52 13.84
C LEU A 27 -10.25 16.03 14.03
N ASN A 28 -10.46 17.35 14.00
CA ASN A 28 -11.79 17.95 14.11
C ASN A 28 -12.61 17.80 12.81
N THR A 29 -11.96 17.60 11.65
CA THR A 29 -12.66 17.36 10.38
C THR A 29 -13.05 15.91 10.15
N LEU A 30 -12.41 14.96 10.83
CA LEU A 30 -12.69 13.53 10.70
C LEU A 30 -14.11 13.20 11.19
N LYS A 31 -14.85 12.46 10.35
CA LYS A 31 -16.20 11.96 10.63
C LYS A 31 -16.24 10.44 10.54
N ILE A 32 -15.41 9.79 11.35
CA ILE A 32 -15.36 8.32 11.44
C ILE A 32 -15.97 7.84 12.76
N SER A 33 -16.42 6.58 12.79
CA SER A 33 -16.99 5.95 13.99
C SER A 33 -15.93 5.56 15.04
N THR A 34 -14.67 5.42 14.62
CA THR A 34 -13.54 5.10 15.51
C THR A 34 -13.34 6.22 16.54
N PRO A 35 -13.27 5.89 17.85
CA PRO A 35 -12.98 6.87 18.89
C PRO A 35 -11.62 7.55 18.67
N ARG A 36 -11.55 8.86 18.96
CA ARG A 36 -10.35 9.67 18.73
C ARG A 36 -9.14 9.14 19.51
N GLU A 37 -9.35 8.63 20.72
CA GLU A 37 -8.31 8.07 21.56
C GLU A 37 -7.69 6.82 20.93
N VAL A 38 -8.52 5.93 20.37
CA VAL A 38 -8.09 4.71 19.67
C VAL A 38 -7.31 5.08 18.41
N LEU A 39 -7.82 6.02 17.61
CA LEU A 39 -7.12 6.48 16.41
C LEU A 39 -5.75 7.08 16.75
N LEU A 40 -5.64 7.87 17.82
CA LEU A 40 -4.37 8.46 18.27
C LEU A 40 -3.38 7.41 18.79
N GLU A 41 -3.87 6.35 19.43
CA GLU A 41 -3.05 5.21 19.85
C GLU A 41 -2.51 4.45 18.63
N GLU A 42 -3.34 4.17 17.63
CA GLU A 42 -2.91 3.52 16.38
C GLU A 42 -1.90 4.38 15.61
N LEU A 43 -2.18 5.68 15.46
CA LEU A 43 -1.29 6.63 14.79
C LEU A 43 0.06 6.75 15.53
N SER A 44 0.10 6.60 16.85
CA SER A 44 1.37 6.60 17.60
C SER A 44 2.32 5.46 17.23
N GLN A 45 1.81 4.42 16.56
CA GLN A 45 2.57 3.25 16.13
C GLN A 45 2.99 3.29 14.64
N VAL A 46 2.68 4.38 13.94
CA VAL A 46 3.06 4.57 12.53
C VAL A 46 4.35 5.36 12.41
N ALA A 47 5.06 5.21 11.29
CA ALA A 47 6.35 5.86 11.08
C ALA A 47 6.22 7.39 10.96
N ASN A 48 5.14 7.88 10.33
CA ASN A 48 4.84 9.30 10.18
C ASN A 48 3.34 9.57 10.44
N PRO A 49 2.95 9.90 11.69
CA PRO A 49 1.54 10.10 12.05
C PRO A 49 0.91 11.33 11.41
N ASP A 50 1.66 12.42 11.22
CA ASP A 50 1.15 13.63 10.54
C ASP A 50 0.74 13.32 9.09
N GLU A 51 1.59 12.59 8.36
CA GLU A 51 1.31 12.22 6.97
C GLU A 51 0.20 11.18 6.86
N ALA A 52 0.18 10.18 7.75
CA ALA A 52 -0.88 9.19 7.81
C ALA A 52 -2.26 9.83 8.03
N LEU A 53 -2.35 10.75 9.00
CA LEU A 53 -3.58 11.48 9.30
C LEU A 53 -4.03 12.35 8.12
N LEU A 54 -3.11 13.09 7.50
CA LEU A 54 -3.41 13.94 6.36
C LEU A 54 -3.96 13.12 5.18
N LEU A 55 -3.33 11.99 4.85
CA LEU A 55 -3.77 11.12 3.77
C LEU A 55 -5.12 10.48 4.07
N LEU A 56 -5.33 10.02 5.32
CA LEU A 56 -6.62 9.47 5.73
C LEU A 56 -7.75 10.48 5.55
N VAL A 57 -7.56 11.72 6.01
CA VAL A 57 -8.55 12.80 5.82
C VAL A 57 -8.83 13.01 4.34
N ARG A 58 -7.80 13.12 3.50
CA ARG A 58 -7.97 13.33 2.05
C ARG A 58 -8.69 12.19 1.34
N ILE A 59 -8.51 10.94 1.78
CA ILE A 59 -9.23 9.79 1.23
C ILE A 59 -10.72 9.88 1.60
N LEU A 60 -11.01 10.19 2.87
CA LEU A 60 -12.38 10.33 3.38
C LEU A 60 -13.13 11.53 2.77
N GLU A 61 -12.45 12.65 2.52
CA GLU A 61 -13.05 13.82 1.88
C GLU A 61 -13.60 13.52 0.47
N LYS A 62 -12.95 12.62 -0.27
CA LYS A 62 -13.40 12.22 -1.61
C LYS A 62 -14.41 11.08 -1.59
N ASN A 63 -14.43 10.25 -0.54
CA ASN A 63 -15.16 9.00 -0.51
C ASN A 63 -15.67 8.73 0.90
N ASN A 64 -16.97 8.56 1.08
CA ASN A 64 -17.50 8.42 2.44
C ASN A 64 -17.89 6.97 2.77
N LYS A 65 -19.06 6.49 2.35
CA LYS A 65 -19.70 5.40 3.11
C LYS A 65 -19.02 4.02 3.07
N GLU A 66 -18.51 3.59 1.93
CA GLU A 66 -17.93 2.24 1.81
C GLU A 66 -16.51 2.19 2.38
N PHE A 67 -15.70 3.21 2.13
CA PHE A 67 -14.37 3.32 2.72
C PHE A 67 -14.45 3.47 4.24
N GLU A 68 -15.33 4.35 4.74
CA GLU A 68 -15.60 4.50 6.18
C GLU A 68 -15.96 3.17 6.83
N LYS A 69 -16.89 2.41 6.21
CA LYS A 69 -17.31 1.10 6.70
C LYS A 69 -16.14 0.11 6.75
N THR A 70 -15.29 0.10 5.74
CA THR A 70 -14.15 -0.81 5.66
C THR A 70 -13.09 -0.51 6.72
N ILE A 71 -12.88 0.76 7.09
CA ILE A 71 -11.97 1.14 8.18
C ILE A 71 -12.58 1.03 9.59
N GLU A 72 -13.85 0.60 9.72
CA GLU A 72 -14.40 0.23 11.04
C GLU A 72 -13.69 -1.03 11.58
N ASP A 73 -13.27 -1.92 10.69
CA ASP A 73 -12.41 -3.05 11.03
C ASP A 73 -11.04 -2.56 11.51
N GLU A 74 -10.72 -2.90 12.75
CA GLU A 74 -9.48 -2.50 13.42
C GLU A 74 -8.22 -3.00 12.69
N SER A 75 -8.24 -4.22 12.18
CA SER A 75 -7.10 -4.82 11.49
C SER A 75 -6.83 -4.10 10.17
N ILE A 76 -7.88 -3.82 9.40
CA ILE A 76 -7.78 -3.07 8.13
C ILE A 76 -7.31 -1.65 8.39
N ARG A 77 -7.93 -0.95 9.35
CA ARG A 77 -7.58 0.43 9.69
C ARG A 77 -6.13 0.53 10.14
N PHE A 78 -5.68 -0.36 11.03
CA PHE A 78 -4.30 -0.36 11.50
C PHE A 78 -3.31 -0.60 10.34
N ARG A 79 -3.56 -1.60 9.48
CA ARG A 79 -2.74 -1.86 8.28
C ARG A 79 -2.71 -0.65 7.35
N LEU A 80 -3.85 -0.02 7.11
CA LEU A 80 -3.97 1.20 6.30
C LEU A 80 -3.08 2.30 6.90
N LEU A 81 -3.24 2.62 8.18
CA LEU A 81 -2.48 3.67 8.85
C LEU A 81 -0.96 3.44 8.77
N LYS A 82 -0.51 2.18 8.95
CA LYS A 82 0.91 1.80 8.80
C LYS A 82 1.42 2.08 7.39
N VAL A 83 0.65 1.73 6.37
CA VAL A 83 1.00 2.04 4.97
C VAL A 83 1.01 3.54 4.70
N LEU A 84 -0.03 4.27 5.12
CA LEU A 84 -0.14 5.72 4.86
C LEU A 84 1.01 6.49 5.52
N GLY A 85 1.41 6.11 6.73
CA GLY A 85 2.56 6.69 7.43
C GLY A 85 3.92 6.30 6.85
N SER A 86 3.97 5.38 5.88
CA SER A 86 5.22 4.88 5.27
C SER A 86 5.32 5.19 3.77
N SER A 87 4.20 5.48 3.09
CA SER A 87 4.19 5.70 1.64
C SER A 87 3.10 6.68 1.20
N SER A 88 3.51 7.92 0.92
CA SER A 88 2.65 8.92 0.28
C SER A 88 2.12 8.46 -1.07
N GLY A 89 2.93 7.74 -1.86
CA GLY A 89 2.53 7.23 -3.17
C GLY A 89 1.39 6.20 -3.10
N LEU A 90 1.32 5.37 -2.05
CA LEU A 90 0.20 4.45 -1.84
C LEU A 90 -1.02 5.17 -1.25
N GLY A 91 -0.82 6.22 -0.44
CA GLY A 91 -1.91 7.09 0.00
C GLY A 91 -2.58 7.83 -1.16
N GLU A 92 -1.79 8.45 -2.05
CA GLU A 92 -2.30 9.11 -3.26
C GLU A 92 -2.98 8.13 -4.21
N PHE A 93 -2.50 6.88 -4.28
CA PHE A 93 -3.18 5.82 -5.00
C PHE A 93 -4.60 5.58 -4.44
N LEU A 94 -4.74 5.42 -3.12
CA LEU A 94 -6.05 5.22 -2.47
C LEU A 94 -6.96 6.44 -2.51
N ILE A 95 -6.41 7.65 -2.61
CA ILE A 95 -7.22 8.87 -2.86
C ILE A 95 -7.95 8.78 -4.21
N ASN A 96 -7.34 8.13 -5.21
CA ASN A 96 -7.90 7.99 -6.55
C ASN A 96 -8.64 6.65 -6.78
N HIS A 97 -8.30 5.62 -6.00
CA HIS A 97 -8.87 4.27 -6.05
C HIS A 97 -9.21 3.76 -4.65
N PRO A 98 -10.14 4.42 -3.94
CA PRO A 98 -10.50 4.07 -2.56
C PRO A 98 -11.00 2.63 -2.40
N GLU A 99 -11.65 2.07 -3.43
CA GLU A 99 -12.19 0.71 -3.42
C GLU A 99 -11.09 -0.37 -3.30
N ASP A 100 -9.85 -0.04 -3.66
CA ASP A 100 -8.73 -0.98 -3.57
C ASP A 100 -8.23 -1.19 -2.12
N ILE A 101 -8.80 -0.48 -1.13
CA ILE A 101 -8.59 -0.76 0.29
C ILE A 101 -8.96 -2.20 0.66
N GLU A 102 -9.88 -2.85 -0.06
CA GLU A 102 -10.29 -4.24 0.17
C GLU A 102 -9.12 -5.24 0.12
N VAL A 103 -8.02 -4.88 -0.55
CA VAL A 103 -6.81 -5.70 -0.55
C VAL A 103 -6.25 -5.87 0.87
N LEU A 104 -6.46 -4.88 1.75
CA LEU A 104 -6.05 -4.92 3.15
C LEU A 104 -6.96 -5.78 4.04
N SER A 105 -8.14 -6.17 3.54
CA SER A 105 -9.09 -7.05 4.22
C SER A 105 -8.76 -8.53 4.05
N LYS A 106 -8.05 -8.88 2.98
CA LYS A 106 -7.83 -10.27 2.61
C LYS A 106 -6.68 -10.86 3.43
N ASP A 107 -7.02 -11.66 4.44
CA ASP A 107 -6.03 -12.39 5.23
C ASP A 107 -5.07 -13.21 4.35
N THR A 108 -5.52 -13.75 3.22
CA THR A 108 -4.63 -14.43 2.27
C THR A 108 -3.65 -13.48 1.59
N SER A 109 -4.06 -12.26 1.23
CA SER A 109 -3.18 -11.29 0.57
C SER A 109 -2.12 -10.69 1.52
N ILE A 110 -2.35 -10.81 2.83
CA ILE A 110 -1.48 -10.25 3.87
C ILE A 110 -0.69 -11.32 4.63
N ASN A 111 -1.12 -12.58 4.59
CA ASN A 111 -0.43 -13.67 5.27
C ASN A 111 0.24 -14.66 4.31
N LEU A 112 -0.03 -14.59 3.00
CA LEU A 112 0.56 -15.50 2.00
C LEU A 112 1.19 -14.70 0.86
N ALA A 113 2.44 -15.03 0.53
CA ALA A 113 3.12 -14.50 -0.64
C ALA A 113 2.35 -14.88 -1.90
N PHE A 114 2.26 -13.97 -2.86
CA PHE A 114 1.71 -14.31 -4.17
C PHE A 114 2.77 -15.08 -4.94
N SER A 115 2.39 -16.20 -5.57
CA SER A 115 3.29 -16.85 -6.51
C SER A 115 3.47 -15.99 -7.76
N LYS A 116 4.64 -16.10 -8.39
CA LYS A 116 4.92 -15.45 -9.68
C LYS A 116 3.84 -15.76 -10.73
N GLU A 117 3.37 -17.01 -10.80
CA GLU A 117 2.31 -17.41 -11.75
C GLU A 117 0.99 -16.68 -11.49
N GLU A 118 0.57 -16.54 -10.22
CA GLU A 118 -0.62 -15.78 -9.87
C GLU A 118 -0.48 -14.30 -10.25
N LEU A 119 0.68 -13.69 -9.98
CA LEU A 119 0.96 -12.31 -10.37
C LEU A 119 0.93 -12.14 -11.89
N THR A 120 1.58 -13.03 -12.65
CA THR A 120 1.59 -13.02 -14.12
C THR A 120 0.16 -13.07 -14.66
N ASN A 121 -0.67 -14.00 -14.17
CA ASN A 121 -2.07 -14.11 -14.60
C ASN A 121 -2.88 -12.85 -14.29
N ARG A 122 -2.72 -12.26 -13.10
CA ARG A 122 -3.39 -11.00 -12.73
C ARG A 122 -2.96 -9.86 -13.65
N PHE A 123 -1.66 -9.73 -13.93
CA PHE A 123 -1.13 -8.66 -14.77
C PHE A 123 -1.49 -8.83 -16.24
N ILE A 124 -1.55 -10.05 -16.77
CA ILE A 124 -2.09 -10.33 -18.11
C ILE A 124 -3.54 -9.83 -18.20
N LEU A 125 -4.38 -10.22 -17.24
CA LEU A 125 -5.79 -9.81 -17.23
C LEU A 125 -5.94 -8.29 -17.14
N ALA A 126 -5.14 -7.64 -16.30
CA ALA A 126 -5.12 -6.19 -16.16
C ALA A 126 -4.70 -5.50 -17.46
N LEU A 127 -3.61 -5.98 -18.07
CA LEU A 127 -3.01 -5.40 -19.26
C LEU A 127 -3.88 -5.57 -20.52
N LYS A 128 -4.72 -6.62 -20.58
CA LYS A 128 -5.79 -6.75 -21.59
C LYS A 128 -6.74 -5.55 -21.58
N ASN A 129 -6.99 -4.99 -20.40
CA ASN A 129 -7.82 -3.78 -20.21
C ASN A 129 -7.01 -2.48 -20.29
N GLY A 130 -5.72 -2.54 -20.67
CA GLY A 130 -4.87 -1.38 -20.89
C GLY A 130 -3.83 -1.12 -19.80
N ARG A 131 -2.85 -0.27 -20.12
CA ARG A 131 -1.70 0.02 -19.24
C ARG A 131 -2.10 0.59 -17.88
N ALA A 132 -3.13 1.43 -17.82
CA ALA A 132 -3.59 2.02 -16.57
C ALA A 132 -4.07 0.95 -15.57
N ASN A 133 -4.75 -0.10 -16.08
CA ASN A 133 -5.21 -1.21 -15.25
C ASN A 133 -4.04 -2.07 -14.75
N LEU A 134 -3.01 -2.27 -15.56
CA LEU A 134 -1.77 -2.92 -15.10
C LEU A 134 -1.11 -2.13 -13.97
N VAL A 135 -0.98 -0.81 -14.12
CA VAL A 135 -0.41 0.05 -13.06
C VAL A 135 -1.25 -0.02 -11.78
N ARG A 136 -2.57 -0.01 -11.89
CA ARG A 136 -3.49 -0.16 -10.76
C ARG A 136 -3.31 -1.51 -10.06
N GLU A 137 -3.27 -2.62 -10.80
CA GLU A 137 -3.04 -3.94 -10.20
C GLU A 137 -1.66 -4.08 -9.56
N TYR A 138 -0.62 -3.48 -10.14
CA TYR A 138 0.69 -3.41 -9.50
C TYR A 138 0.65 -2.60 -8.20
N LYS A 139 -0.07 -1.47 -8.17
CA LYS A 139 -0.25 -0.67 -6.94
C LYS A 139 -1.04 -1.42 -5.86
N LYS A 140 -2.03 -2.23 -6.24
CA LYS A 140 -2.74 -3.15 -5.32
C LYS A 140 -1.80 -4.20 -4.73
N PHE A 141 -0.93 -4.79 -5.56
CA PHE A 141 0.11 -5.69 -5.08
C PHE A 141 1.04 -4.99 -4.07
N LEU A 142 1.56 -3.81 -4.41
CA LEU A 142 2.43 -3.04 -3.50
C LEU A 142 1.72 -2.66 -2.20
N LEU A 143 0.44 -2.29 -2.26
CA LEU A 143 -0.38 -2.00 -1.08
C LEU A 143 -0.45 -3.21 -0.13
N SER A 144 -0.72 -4.39 -0.69
CA SER A 144 -0.76 -5.65 0.04
C SER A 144 0.60 -5.99 0.67
N LEU A 145 1.66 -5.91 -0.14
CA LEU A 145 3.01 -6.25 0.29
C LEU A 145 3.50 -5.29 1.38
N ALA A 146 3.29 -3.99 1.22
CA ALA A 146 3.67 -2.99 2.22
C ALA A 146 2.92 -3.19 3.54
N ALA A 147 1.62 -3.49 3.50
CA ALA A 147 0.86 -3.79 4.71
C ALA A 147 1.43 -5.02 5.44
N ARG A 148 1.76 -6.08 4.71
CA ARG A 148 2.37 -7.29 5.28
C ARG A 148 3.77 -7.04 5.85
N ASP A 149 4.63 -6.35 5.11
CA ASP A 149 5.98 -5.97 5.54
C ASP A 149 5.94 -5.19 6.86
N LEU A 150 5.02 -4.21 6.95
CA LEU A 150 4.90 -3.32 8.11
C LEU A 150 4.16 -3.91 9.31
N CYS A 151 3.33 -4.95 9.12
CA CYS A 151 2.47 -5.50 10.18
C CYS A 151 2.81 -6.92 10.62
N SER A 152 3.48 -7.73 9.79
CA SER A 152 3.60 -9.19 10.00
C SER A 152 5.03 -9.66 10.25
N ASN A 153 6.00 -8.77 10.50
CA ASN A 153 7.44 -9.10 10.60
C ASN A 153 7.92 -9.99 9.43
N TRP A 154 7.45 -9.66 8.22
CA TRP A 154 7.77 -10.45 7.05
C TRP A 154 9.29 -10.40 6.79
N PRO A 155 9.95 -11.53 6.47
CA PRO A 155 11.39 -11.50 6.27
C PRO A 155 11.75 -10.62 5.06
N LEU A 156 12.74 -9.74 5.22
CA LEU A 156 13.18 -8.81 4.15
C LEU A 156 13.49 -9.54 2.83
N LYS A 157 14.06 -10.75 2.91
CA LYS A 157 14.36 -11.57 1.74
C LYS A 157 13.10 -11.96 0.97
N GLU A 158 12.01 -12.29 1.67
CA GLU A 158 10.73 -12.64 1.04
C GLU A 158 10.10 -11.40 0.39
N VAL A 159 10.19 -10.22 1.03
CA VAL A 159 9.75 -8.96 0.43
C VAL A 159 10.50 -8.69 -0.88
N ALA A 160 11.83 -8.86 -0.88
CA ALA A 160 12.65 -8.64 -2.06
C ALA A 160 12.35 -9.65 -3.19
N GLN A 161 12.11 -10.91 -2.82
CA GLN A 161 11.69 -11.95 -3.76
C GLN A 161 10.35 -11.62 -4.40
N GLU A 162 9.34 -11.25 -3.61
CA GLU A 162 8.01 -10.90 -4.14
C GLU A 162 8.04 -9.67 -5.05
N LEU A 163 8.86 -8.66 -4.72
CA LEU A 163 9.09 -7.51 -5.60
C LEU A 163 9.72 -7.91 -6.94
N SER A 164 10.68 -8.84 -6.89
CA SER A 164 11.36 -9.36 -8.08
C SER A 164 10.42 -10.22 -8.93
N ASP A 165 9.62 -11.08 -8.30
CA ASP A 165 8.59 -11.87 -8.96
C ASP A 165 7.52 -10.98 -9.62
N ALA A 166 7.14 -9.87 -8.98
CA ALA A 166 6.21 -8.90 -9.56
C ALA A 166 6.81 -8.21 -10.80
N ALA A 167 8.09 -7.82 -10.76
CA ALA A 167 8.78 -7.25 -11.92
C ALA A 167 8.84 -8.26 -13.08
N ASP A 168 9.22 -9.49 -12.79
CA ASP A 168 9.23 -10.58 -13.78
C ASP A 168 7.84 -10.81 -14.38
N ALA A 169 6.79 -10.84 -13.54
CA ALA A 169 5.41 -11.03 -13.98
C ALA A 169 4.91 -9.89 -14.89
N ILE A 170 5.34 -8.65 -14.64
CA ILE A 170 5.04 -7.51 -15.53
C ILE A 170 5.75 -7.67 -16.87
N LEU A 171 7.02 -8.07 -16.88
CA LEU A 171 7.78 -8.31 -18.11
C LEU A 171 7.18 -9.46 -18.93
N GLU A 172 6.85 -10.57 -18.27
CA GLU A 172 6.24 -11.73 -18.90
C GLU A 172 4.86 -11.42 -19.48
N SER A 173 3.99 -10.74 -18.72
CA SER A 173 2.68 -10.31 -19.21
C SER A 173 2.77 -9.36 -20.41
N SER A 174 3.78 -8.48 -20.41
CA SER A 174 4.06 -7.56 -21.52
C SER A 174 4.57 -8.28 -22.77
N LEU A 175 5.50 -9.23 -22.59
CA LEU A 175 6.03 -10.05 -23.68
C LEU A 175 4.93 -10.87 -24.34
N GLN A 176 4.09 -11.54 -23.53
CA GLN A 176 2.97 -12.33 -24.04
C GLN A 176 1.99 -11.47 -24.86
N LYS A 177 1.69 -10.25 -24.39
CA LYS A 177 0.86 -9.31 -25.15
C LYS A 177 1.48 -8.98 -26.52
N ILE A 178 2.76 -8.59 -26.55
CA ILE A 178 3.44 -8.25 -27.80
C ILE A 178 3.45 -9.43 -28.77
N LEU A 179 3.74 -10.64 -28.29
CA LEU A 179 3.74 -11.85 -29.10
C LEU A 179 2.34 -12.15 -29.68
N SER A 180 1.28 -11.98 -28.88
CA SER A 180 -0.11 -12.16 -29.35
C SER A 180 -0.56 -11.14 -30.38
N GLU A 181 0.00 -9.93 -30.36
CA GLU A 181 -0.30 -8.88 -31.35
C GLU A 181 0.51 -9.06 -32.65
N ASN A 182 1.58 -9.88 -32.63
CA ASN A 182 2.53 -10.05 -33.72
C ASN A 182 2.64 -11.50 -34.22
N GLU A 183 1.56 -12.29 -34.15
CA GLU A 183 1.57 -13.73 -34.50
C GLU A 183 2.18 -14.06 -35.89
N ASN A 184 2.09 -13.11 -36.84
CA ASN A 184 2.63 -13.26 -38.21
C ASN A 184 4.11 -12.87 -38.35
N ASN A 185 4.69 -12.16 -37.38
CA ASN A 185 6.08 -11.72 -37.37
C ASN A 185 6.87 -12.54 -36.35
N LYS A 186 7.50 -13.62 -36.81
CA LYS A 186 8.34 -14.46 -35.96
C LYS A 186 9.67 -13.76 -35.69
N PHE A 187 9.86 -13.28 -34.48
CA PHE A 187 11.15 -12.83 -33.96
C PHE A 187 11.46 -13.55 -32.65
N GLU A 188 12.73 -13.80 -32.40
CA GLU A 188 13.22 -14.31 -31.12
C GLU A 188 13.62 -13.12 -30.26
N LEU A 189 12.99 -12.98 -29.10
CA LEU A 189 13.31 -11.94 -28.12
C LEU A 189 13.70 -12.61 -26.81
N SER A 190 14.81 -12.18 -26.23
CA SER A 190 15.26 -12.59 -24.90
C SER A 190 15.39 -11.35 -24.02
N ILE A 191 14.89 -11.45 -22.79
CA ILE A 191 15.04 -10.44 -21.75
C ILE A 191 16.01 -11.01 -20.72
N ILE A 192 17.09 -10.30 -20.44
CA ILE A 192 18.10 -10.71 -19.46
C ILE A 192 18.06 -9.69 -18.33
N ALA A 193 17.55 -10.12 -17.18
CA ALA A 193 17.57 -9.30 -15.97
C ALA A 193 19.00 -9.17 -15.43
N MET A 194 19.41 -7.96 -15.11
CA MET A 194 20.73 -7.60 -14.62
C MET A 194 20.62 -7.02 -13.19
N GLY A 195 21.78 -6.81 -12.55
CA GLY A 195 21.84 -6.16 -11.24
C GLY A 195 20.94 -6.83 -10.19
N LYS A 196 20.17 -6.01 -9.47
CA LYS A 196 19.26 -6.48 -8.41
C LYS A 196 18.09 -7.30 -8.94
N ALA A 197 17.61 -6.99 -10.15
CA ALA A 197 16.55 -7.76 -10.79
C ALA A 197 17.04 -9.19 -11.09
N GLY A 198 18.23 -9.31 -11.70
CA GLY A 198 18.87 -10.61 -11.94
C GLY A 198 19.25 -11.35 -10.65
N GLY A 199 19.51 -10.62 -9.57
CA GLY A 199 19.81 -11.15 -8.24
C GLY A 199 18.60 -11.53 -7.39
N GLN A 200 17.37 -11.30 -7.87
CA GLN A 200 16.12 -11.53 -7.09
C GLN A 200 16.09 -10.76 -5.76
N GLU A 201 16.63 -9.54 -5.77
CA GLU A 201 16.82 -8.70 -4.58
C GLU A 201 16.31 -7.27 -4.78
N LEU A 202 15.25 -7.10 -5.58
CA LEU A 202 14.62 -5.79 -5.77
C LEU A 202 14.11 -5.21 -4.45
N ASN A 203 14.15 -3.89 -4.35
CA ASN A 203 13.50 -3.12 -3.29
C ASN A 203 12.43 -2.17 -3.89
N TYR A 204 11.61 -1.56 -3.04
CA TYR A 204 10.47 -0.72 -3.45
C TYR A 204 10.79 0.42 -4.44
N VAL A 205 12.05 0.86 -4.48
CA VAL A 205 12.52 1.98 -5.32
C VAL A 205 13.60 1.55 -6.32
N SER A 206 13.76 0.24 -6.55
CA SER A 206 14.75 -0.27 -7.50
C SER A 206 14.27 -0.08 -8.92
N ASP A 207 15.20 0.31 -9.79
CA ASP A 207 15.05 0.17 -11.22
C ASP A 207 15.15 -1.31 -11.61
N VAL A 208 14.55 -1.66 -12.75
CA VAL A 208 14.62 -3.01 -13.32
C VAL A 208 15.54 -2.93 -14.54
N ASP A 209 16.77 -3.41 -14.35
CA ASP A 209 17.81 -3.48 -15.38
C ASP A 209 17.76 -4.80 -16.16
#